data_AF-A0A3N7E972-F1
#
_entry.id   AF-A0A3N7E972-F1
#
_cell.length_a   1.000
_cell.length_b   1.000
_cell.length_c   1.000
_cell.angle_alpha   90.00
_cell.angle_beta   90.00
_cell.angle_gamma   90.00
#
_symmetry.space_group_name_H-M   'P 1'
#
loop_
_entity.id
_entity.type
_entity.pdbx_description
1 polymer ?
#
loop_
_entity_poly.entity_id
_entity_poly.type
_entity_poly.pdbx_seq_one_letter_code
_entity_poly.pdbx_strand_id
1 'polypeptide(L)'
;MLSEFSEVQGQVKVLCEERSNLLDTLRQLEAANIEAETAGIPDGEYQLTKHEFSSLGRGKYSEYSTTESSDDIEKQELEEVSDEDGTSFYDTKEYFTEPTSMTEAAKYSEKHRRFNQLDSEEKMRADKQVCSSGYPHIERRKKLPDPVEKEKGVSLWSMIKDNVGKDLTRVCLPVYFNEPISSLQKCFEDLEYSYLLDRAYECGKAGNSVLRILNVAAFAISGYASSEGRHCKPFNPLLGETYEADFPDKGVRFFSEKVSHHPTLIACHCEGRGWKFWGDSNLRTKFWGRSIQLDPVGVLTVEFDDGEIFQWSKVTTTIYNLILGKVYCDHHGMMHIQGNRQYSCKLKFKEQSILDRNPHQVQGFVEDVSGNKVASLFGKWDDSMHYTTGDGTGKSKDRITSSNATLLWKSNKPPPNLTRYNLSSFAITLNELTPGLQPCLIPGI
;
A
#
# COMPACT_ATOMS: atom_id res chain seq x y z
N MET A 1 -36.63 4.22 -25.28
CA MET A 1 -36.76 4.94 -23.99
C MET A 1 -37.76 4.29 -23.02
N LEU A 2 -39.08 4.30 -23.23
CA LEU A 2 -40.01 3.72 -22.24
C LEU A 2 -39.92 2.17 -22.14
N SER A 3 -39.62 1.48 -23.24
CA SER A 3 -39.44 0.02 -23.25
C SER A 3 -38.15 -0.43 -22.55
N GLU A 4 -37.04 0.25 -22.82
CA GLU A 4 -35.72 -0.03 -22.21
C GLU A 4 -35.74 0.23 -20.69
N PHE A 5 -36.45 1.27 -20.25
CA PHE A 5 -36.62 1.55 -18.82
C PHE A 5 -37.43 0.46 -18.11
N SER A 6 -38.47 -0.07 -18.77
CA SER A 6 -39.26 -1.18 -18.23
C SER A 6 -38.46 -2.48 -18.15
N GLU A 7 -37.54 -2.71 -19.09
CA GLU A 7 -36.67 -3.88 -19.11
C GLU A 7 -35.61 -3.82 -18.01
N VAL A 8 -34.97 -2.67 -17.82
CA VAL A 8 -34.03 -2.42 -16.71
C VAL A 8 -34.73 -2.52 -15.36
N GLN A 9 -35.94 -1.98 -15.22
CA GLN A 9 -36.72 -2.10 -13.99
C GLN A 9 -37.09 -3.56 -13.67
N GLY A 10 -37.35 -4.37 -14.71
CA GLY A 10 -37.55 -5.82 -14.58
C GLY A 10 -36.29 -6.53 -14.07
N GLN A 11 -35.12 -6.22 -14.64
CA GLN A 11 -33.85 -6.81 -14.23
C GLN A 11 -33.46 -6.44 -12.79
N VAL A 12 -33.66 -5.17 -12.40
CA VAL A 12 -33.41 -4.72 -11.02
C VAL A 12 -34.31 -5.46 -10.03
N LYS A 13 -35.58 -5.69 -10.39
CA LYS A 13 -36.52 -6.42 -9.52
C LYS A 13 -36.07 -7.87 -9.31
N VAL A 14 -35.62 -8.56 -10.36
CA VAL A 14 -35.08 -9.92 -10.27
C VAL A 14 -33.84 -9.97 -9.38
N LEU A 15 -32.90 -9.03 -9.55
CA LEU A 15 -31.70 -8.96 -8.72
C LEU A 15 -32.02 -8.67 -7.24
N CYS A 16 -33.04 -7.85 -6.96
CA CYS A 16 -33.50 -7.63 -5.59
C CYS A 16 -34.11 -8.89 -4.97
N GLU A 17 -34.87 -9.67 -5.73
CA GLU A 17 -35.45 -10.94 -5.28
C GLU A 17 -34.35 -12.00 -5.03
N GLU A 18 -33.36 -12.12 -5.92
CA GLU A 18 -32.20 -13.01 -5.72
C GLU A 18 -31.38 -12.63 -4.48
N ARG A 19 -31.12 -11.33 -4.27
CA ARG A 19 -30.44 -10.83 -3.07
C ARG A 19 -31.22 -11.17 -1.79
N SER A 20 -32.55 -11.05 -1.81
CA SER A 20 -33.39 -11.41 -0.66
C SER A 20 -33.30 -12.90 -0.34
N ASN A 21 -33.38 -13.76 -1.36
CA ASN A 21 -33.28 -15.22 -1.19
C ASN A 21 -31.90 -15.64 -0.64
N LEU A 22 -30.82 -15.00 -1.09
CA LEU A 22 -29.47 -15.24 -0.56
C LEU A 22 -29.35 -14.86 0.92
N LEU A 23 -29.93 -13.72 1.32
CA LEU A 23 -29.93 -13.29 2.72
C LEU A 23 -30.74 -14.23 3.62
N ASP A 24 -31.88 -14.74 3.12
CA ASP A 24 -32.69 -15.71 3.86
C ASP A 24 -31.98 -17.06 3.97
N THR A 25 -31.25 -17.49 2.93
CA THR A 25 -30.42 -18.70 2.97
C THR A 25 -29.27 -18.57 3.97
N LEU A 26 -28.61 -17.40 4.02
CA LEU A 26 -27.56 -17.12 5.01
C LEU A 26 -28.10 -17.18 6.44
N ARG A 27 -29.27 -16.57 6.70
CA ARG A 27 -29.92 -16.64 8.02
C ARG A 27 -30.29 -18.07 8.43
N GLN A 28 -30.74 -18.90 7.48
CA GLN A 28 -31.03 -20.31 7.75
C GLN A 28 -29.76 -21.11 8.07
N LEU A 29 -28.65 -20.85 7.37
CA LEU A 29 -27.37 -21.49 7.65
C LEU A 29 -26.79 -21.05 9.00
N GLU A 30 -26.90 -19.76 9.34
CA GLU A 30 -26.50 -19.24 10.65
C GLU A 30 -27.34 -19.86 11.78
N ALA A 31 -28.66 -19.95 11.60
CA ALA A 31 -29.55 -20.60 12.56
C ALA A 31 -29.23 -22.10 12.73
N ALA A 32 -28.98 -22.82 11.64
CA ALA A 32 -28.59 -24.23 11.67
C ALA A 32 -27.23 -24.44 12.36
N ASN A 33 -26.29 -23.50 12.22
CA ASN A 33 -24.99 -23.56 12.89
C ASN A 33 -25.11 -23.33 14.40
N ILE A 34 -25.98 -22.41 14.82
CA ILE A 34 -26.29 -22.15 16.24
C ILE A 34 -27.04 -23.35 16.87
N GLU A 35 -27.95 -24.00 16.13
CA GLU A 35 -28.61 -25.23 16.58
C GLU A 35 -27.65 -26.42 16.71
N ALA A 36 -26.67 -26.54 15.80
CA ALA A 36 -25.63 -27.56 15.90
C ALA A 36 -24.70 -27.36 17.11
N GLU A 37 -24.37 -26.11 17.46
CA GLU A 37 -23.56 -25.77 18.63
C GLU A 37 -24.33 -25.96 19.96
N THR A 38 -25.64 -25.72 19.97
CA THR A 38 -26.49 -25.88 21.17
C THR A 38 -26.91 -27.34 21.42
N ALA A 39 -26.90 -28.20 20.41
CA ALA A 39 -27.28 -29.62 20.54
C ALA A 39 -26.18 -30.54 21.13
N GLY A 40 -24.95 -30.05 21.34
CA GLY A 40 -23.89 -30.81 22.02
C GLY A 40 -23.55 -32.16 21.36
N ILE A 41 -23.70 -32.27 20.04
CA ILE A 41 -23.44 -33.52 19.31
C ILE A 41 -21.92 -33.65 19.07
N PRO A 42 -21.29 -34.81 19.35
CA PRO A 42 -19.85 -34.99 19.16
C PRO A 42 -19.52 -35.07 17.66
N ASP A 43 -18.49 -34.33 17.27
CA ASP A 43 -17.95 -34.28 15.91
C ASP A 43 -17.50 -35.69 15.47
N GLY A 44 -18.24 -36.27 14.53
CA GLY A 44 -18.07 -37.63 14.06
C GLY A 44 -18.40 -37.76 12.57
N GLU A 45 -17.35 -38.04 11.79
CA GLU A 45 -17.34 -38.54 10.41
C GLU A 45 -17.63 -37.56 9.26
N TYR A 46 -16.58 -36.87 8.81
CA TYR A 46 -16.26 -36.85 7.37
C TYR A 46 -14.76 -37.14 7.17
N GLN A 47 -14.45 -38.34 6.66
CA GLN A 47 -13.10 -38.76 6.28
C GLN A 47 -12.75 -38.25 4.87
N LEU A 48 -11.64 -37.52 4.74
CA LEU A 48 -10.72 -37.65 3.60
C LEU A 48 -9.30 -37.16 3.98
N THR A 49 -8.49 -38.14 4.42
CA THR A 49 -7.04 -38.33 4.25
C THR A 49 -6.00 -37.32 4.81
N LYS A 50 -5.39 -37.70 5.95
CA LYS A 50 -3.93 -37.85 6.30
C LYS A 50 -2.94 -36.69 5.97
N HIS A 51 -2.00 -36.23 6.80
CA HIS A 51 -1.37 -36.69 8.06
C HIS A 51 -0.57 -35.52 8.72
N GLU A 52 -0.52 -35.52 10.08
CA GLU A 52 0.53 -35.03 11.02
C GLU A 52 0.93 -33.52 11.03
N PHE A 53 0.78 -32.74 12.13
CA PHE A 53 1.35 -32.92 13.47
C PHE A 53 0.55 -32.15 14.58
N SER A 54 0.71 -32.60 15.82
CA SER A 54 0.19 -32.15 17.13
C SER A 54 0.57 -30.68 17.49
N SER A 55 0.02 -29.95 18.47
CA SER A 55 -0.62 -30.24 19.77
C SER A 55 -1.29 -28.98 20.36
N LEU A 56 -2.32 -29.24 21.20
CA LEU A 56 -2.86 -28.53 22.38
C LEU A 56 -2.71 -27.00 22.57
N GLY A 57 -3.86 -26.36 22.79
CA GLY A 57 -3.98 -25.07 23.50
C GLY A 57 -5.41 -24.56 23.62
N ARG A 58 -6.25 -25.23 24.43
CA ARG A 58 -7.60 -24.77 24.79
C ARG A 58 -7.53 -23.45 25.57
N GLY A 59 -8.15 -22.39 25.06
CA GLY A 59 -8.51 -21.19 25.79
C GLY A 59 -9.95 -20.81 25.44
N LYS A 60 -10.85 -20.88 26.43
CA LYS A 60 -12.29 -20.64 26.31
C LYS A 60 -12.56 -19.22 25.82
N TYR A 61 -13.32 -19.06 24.73
CA TYR A 61 -13.94 -17.78 24.37
C TYR A 61 -15.24 -17.64 25.14
N SER A 62 -15.40 -16.50 25.81
CA SER A 62 -16.69 -16.06 26.33
C SER A 62 -17.26 -15.08 25.30
N GLU A 63 -18.46 -15.39 24.84
CA GLU A 63 -19.31 -14.48 24.08
C GLU A 63 -19.73 -13.34 25.01
N TYR A 64 -19.52 -12.09 24.60
CA TYR A 64 -20.43 -11.00 24.95
C TYR A 64 -20.35 -9.94 23.84
N SER A 65 -21.39 -9.94 23.02
CA SER A 65 -21.78 -8.84 22.15
C SER A 65 -22.44 -7.78 23.02
N THR A 66 -21.99 -6.52 22.95
CA THR A 66 -22.82 -5.37 23.34
C THR A 66 -22.57 -4.21 22.39
N THR A 67 -23.63 -3.90 21.65
CA THR A 67 -23.88 -2.66 20.95
C THR A 67 -24.23 -1.53 21.92
N GLU A 68 -24.02 -0.30 21.44
CA GLU A 68 -24.65 0.98 21.83
C GLU A 68 -24.17 1.74 23.09
N SER A 69 -23.82 3.01 22.80
CA SER A 69 -24.23 4.25 23.48
C SER A 69 -24.10 4.34 25.01
N SER A 70 -23.21 5.23 25.46
CA SER A 70 -23.54 6.11 26.60
C SER A 70 -22.66 7.36 26.54
N ASP A 71 -23.29 8.49 26.25
CA ASP A 71 -22.98 9.72 26.97
C ASP A 71 -23.13 9.43 28.47
N ASP A 72 -22.09 9.66 29.27
CA ASP A 72 -22.22 10.46 30.49
C ASP A 72 -20.87 10.69 31.18
N ILE A 73 -20.83 11.86 31.79
CA ILE A 73 -19.71 12.55 32.41
C ILE A 73 -19.29 11.85 33.71
N GLU A 74 -17.99 11.57 33.86
CA GLU A 74 -17.33 11.72 35.15
C GLU A 74 -16.04 12.54 35.00
N LYS A 75 -16.08 13.72 35.64
CA LYS A 75 -14.90 14.53 35.95
C LYS A 75 -13.99 13.71 36.88
N GLN A 76 -12.78 13.43 36.43
CA GLN A 76 -11.65 13.21 37.34
C GLN A 76 -10.72 14.41 37.23
N GLU A 77 -10.68 15.16 38.33
CA GLU A 77 -9.72 16.22 38.61
C GLU A 77 -8.32 15.59 38.63
N LEU A 78 -7.43 16.06 37.74
CA LEU A 78 -6.01 15.78 37.80
C LEU A 78 -5.36 16.93 38.54
N GLU A 79 -4.92 16.66 39.76
CA GLU A 79 -4.11 17.54 40.59
C GLU A 79 -2.81 17.90 39.86
N GLU A 80 -2.52 19.19 39.81
CA GLU A 80 -1.22 19.75 39.46
C GLU A 80 -0.21 19.37 40.55
N VAL A 81 0.82 18.61 40.19
CA VAL A 81 2.05 18.52 40.98
C VAL A 81 3.18 19.04 40.11
N SER A 82 3.67 20.22 40.45
CA SER A 82 4.94 20.75 39.98
C SER A 82 6.05 19.99 40.69
N ASP A 83 7.01 19.46 39.93
CA ASP A 83 8.36 19.23 40.43
C ASP A 83 9.33 19.83 39.40
N GLU A 84 9.83 21.02 39.74
CA GLU A 84 11.13 21.47 39.31
C GLU A 84 12.17 20.53 39.94
N ASP A 85 12.96 19.84 39.11
CA ASP A 85 14.38 19.72 39.44
C ASP A 85 15.21 19.49 38.18
N GLY A 86 16.20 20.36 38.03
CA GLY A 86 17.04 20.46 36.85
C GLY A 86 18.12 19.40 36.81
N THR A 87 18.40 18.91 35.61
CA THR A 87 19.75 18.45 35.25
C THR A 87 20.12 19.05 33.90
N SER A 88 20.91 20.11 33.98
CA SER A 88 21.66 20.72 32.88
C SER A 88 22.56 19.69 32.20
N PHE A 89 22.40 19.47 30.90
CA PHE A 89 23.41 18.81 30.07
C PHE A 89 23.89 19.79 28.98
N TYR A 90 25.21 19.92 28.90
CA TYR A 90 25.92 20.92 28.10
C TYR A 90 25.87 20.55 26.60
N ASP A 91 25.48 21.53 25.78
CA ASP A 91 25.60 21.53 24.31
C ASP A 91 27.04 21.92 23.93
N THR A 92 27.86 20.96 23.51
CA THR A 92 29.17 21.25 22.93
C THR A 92 29.04 21.33 21.41
N LYS A 93 28.97 22.57 20.91
CA LYS A 93 29.22 22.88 19.51
C LYS A 93 30.71 22.69 19.20
N GLU A 94 31.05 21.64 18.46
CA GLU A 94 32.35 21.55 17.81
C GLU A 94 32.24 22.05 16.36
N TYR A 95 32.65 23.30 16.17
CA TYR A 95 33.16 23.80 14.90
C TYR A 95 34.59 23.28 14.75
N PHE A 96 34.90 22.53 13.69
CA PHE A 96 36.26 22.44 13.19
C PHE A 96 36.34 22.56 11.67
N THR A 97 37.18 23.53 11.33
CA THR A 97 37.64 24.11 10.07
C THR A 97 38.06 23.09 9.00
N GLU A 98 37.66 23.36 7.75
CA GLU A 98 38.23 22.74 6.55
C GLU A 98 39.74 23.00 6.42
N PRO A 99 40.53 22.07 5.85
CA PRO A 99 41.75 22.41 5.16
C PRO A 99 41.57 22.36 3.64
N THR A 100 41.83 23.50 3.02
CA THR A 100 41.99 23.70 1.59
C THR A 100 43.24 22.97 1.06
N SER A 101 43.05 21.98 0.19
CA SER A 101 43.98 21.68 -0.91
C SER A 101 43.28 20.82 -1.96
N MET A 102 43.01 21.44 -3.11
CA MET A 102 42.56 20.78 -4.33
C MET A 102 43.72 20.10 -5.04
N THR A 103 43.49 18.97 -5.74
CA THR A 103 43.72 18.87 -7.21
C THR A 103 43.18 17.59 -7.87
N GLU A 104 42.55 17.81 -9.03
CA GLU A 104 42.43 16.96 -10.23
C GLU A 104 41.53 15.72 -10.31
N ALA A 105 41.17 15.02 -9.24
CA ALA A 105 40.25 13.87 -9.36
C ALA A 105 38.75 14.23 -9.48
N ALA A 106 38.35 15.43 -9.03
CA ALA A 106 36.95 15.85 -8.98
C ALA A 106 36.36 16.34 -10.31
N LYS A 107 37.21 16.81 -11.25
CA LYS A 107 36.74 17.41 -12.51
C LYS A 107 36.26 16.37 -13.55
N TYR A 108 36.72 15.11 -13.45
CA TYR A 108 36.22 14.03 -14.30
C TYR A 108 34.87 13.46 -13.82
N SER A 109 34.60 13.53 -12.51
CA SER A 109 33.34 13.05 -11.90
C SER A 109 32.17 14.01 -12.15
N GLU A 110 32.40 15.33 -12.09
CA GLU A 110 31.34 16.32 -12.35
C GLU A 110 30.89 16.37 -13.81
N LYS A 111 31.79 16.12 -14.76
CA LYS A 111 31.43 16.11 -16.19
C LYS A 111 30.56 14.89 -16.54
N HIS A 112 30.87 13.71 -15.99
CA HIS A 112 30.02 12.52 -16.14
C HIS A 112 28.66 12.64 -15.44
N ARG A 113 28.63 13.31 -14.27
CA ARG A 113 27.39 13.57 -13.54
C ARG A 113 26.48 14.55 -14.29
N ARG A 114 27.03 15.60 -14.92
CA ARG A 114 26.26 16.54 -15.76
C ARG A 114 25.74 15.91 -17.06
N PHE A 115 26.53 15.06 -17.73
CA PHE A 115 26.09 14.40 -18.97
C PHE A 115 24.96 13.39 -18.73
N ASN A 116 25.03 12.59 -17.66
CA ASN A 116 23.93 11.67 -17.31
C ASN A 116 22.68 12.40 -16.81
N GLN A 117 22.85 13.56 -16.17
CA GLN A 117 21.73 14.37 -15.67
C GLN A 117 20.98 15.07 -16.80
N LEU A 118 21.67 15.53 -17.85
CA LEU A 118 21.06 16.11 -19.05
C LEU A 118 20.32 15.05 -19.91
N ASP A 119 20.91 13.87 -20.13
CA ASP A 119 20.25 12.78 -20.89
C ASP A 119 19.04 12.18 -20.15
N SER A 120 19.08 12.19 -18.80
CA SER A 120 17.95 11.78 -17.95
C SER A 120 16.84 12.85 -17.90
N GLU A 121 17.20 14.13 -17.91
CA GLU A 121 16.24 15.24 -17.95
C GLU A 121 15.56 15.36 -19.32
N GLU A 122 16.28 15.09 -20.42
CA GLU A 122 15.71 15.02 -21.76
C GLU A 122 14.79 13.80 -21.95
N LYS A 123 15.15 12.62 -21.41
CA LYS A 123 14.24 11.46 -21.36
C LYS A 123 13.04 11.70 -20.44
N MET A 124 13.20 12.36 -19.30
CA MET A 124 12.06 12.77 -18.45
C MET A 124 11.16 13.82 -19.11
N ARG A 125 11.71 14.72 -19.94
CA ARG A 125 10.92 15.68 -20.74
C ARG A 125 10.18 14.98 -21.88
N ALA A 126 10.83 14.02 -22.56
CA ALA A 126 10.18 13.18 -23.56
C ALA A 126 9.06 12.32 -22.94
N ASP A 127 9.27 11.78 -21.74
CA ASP A 127 8.27 11.01 -20.99
C ASP A 127 7.08 11.86 -20.51
N LYS A 128 7.32 13.13 -20.14
CA LYS A 128 6.24 14.11 -19.91
C LYS A 128 5.47 14.44 -21.18
N GLN A 129 6.12 14.36 -22.34
CA GLN A 129 5.55 14.69 -23.64
C GLN A 129 4.70 13.54 -24.21
N VAL A 130 5.01 12.28 -23.88
CA VAL A 130 4.15 11.12 -24.20
C VAL A 130 2.86 11.13 -23.36
N CYS A 131 2.85 11.81 -22.21
CA CYS A 131 1.70 11.88 -21.30
C CYS A 131 0.97 13.25 -21.29
N SER A 132 1.30 14.19 -22.20
CA SER A 132 0.46 15.39 -22.41
C SER A 132 -0.75 15.03 -23.28
N SER A 133 -1.57 14.13 -22.74
CA SER A 133 -2.86 13.78 -23.31
C SER A 133 -3.80 14.98 -23.13
N GLY A 134 -4.66 15.24 -24.13
CA GLY A 134 -5.53 16.42 -24.23
C GLY A 134 -6.65 16.49 -23.19
N TYR A 135 -6.37 16.16 -21.93
CA TYR A 135 -7.29 16.18 -20.82
C TYR A 135 -7.25 17.50 -20.06
N PRO A 136 -8.36 17.88 -19.41
CA PRO A 136 -8.40 19.08 -18.59
C PRO A 136 -7.38 18.99 -17.46
N HIS A 137 -6.52 20.00 -17.36
CA HIS A 137 -5.66 20.17 -16.20
C HIS A 137 -6.53 20.59 -15.00
N ILE A 138 -6.60 19.73 -13.98
CA ILE A 138 -7.29 20.04 -12.73
C ILE A 138 -6.24 20.52 -11.73
N GLU A 139 -6.38 21.76 -11.27
CA GLU A 139 -5.54 22.25 -10.17
C GLU A 139 -5.97 21.59 -8.86
N ARG A 140 -5.04 20.84 -8.25
CA ARG A 140 -5.23 20.14 -6.97
C ARG A 140 -4.49 20.86 -5.84
N ARG A 141 -4.96 20.71 -4.60
CA ARG A 141 -4.30 21.31 -3.44
C ARG A 141 -2.87 20.80 -3.27
N LYS A 142 -1.98 21.71 -2.87
CA LYS A 142 -0.52 21.45 -2.66
C LYS A 142 -0.13 21.38 -1.19
N LYS A 143 -1.06 21.64 -0.28
CA LYS A 143 -0.89 21.62 1.17
C LYS A 143 -2.19 21.21 1.86
N LEU A 144 -2.07 20.66 3.06
CA LEU A 144 -3.21 20.48 3.95
C LEU A 144 -3.62 21.82 4.59
N PRO A 145 -4.86 21.94 5.07
CA PRO A 145 -5.26 23.03 5.96
C PRO A 145 -4.38 23.07 7.22
N ASP A 146 -4.21 24.26 7.79
CA ASP A 146 -3.47 24.41 9.05
C ASP A 146 -4.23 23.73 10.20
N PRO A 147 -3.54 23.01 11.10
CA PRO A 147 -4.19 22.30 12.20
C PRO A 147 -4.84 23.30 13.16
N VAL A 148 -6.10 23.02 13.55
CA VAL A 148 -6.86 23.85 14.49
C VAL A 148 -6.37 23.64 15.93
N GLU A 149 -5.98 22.42 16.28
CA GLU A 149 -5.52 22.05 17.62
C GLU A 149 -4.01 21.86 17.66
N LYS A 150 -3.40 22.24 18.79
CA LYS A 150 -2.00 21.90 19.10
C LYS A 150 -1.93 20.47 19.63
N GLU A 151 -1.02 19.71 19.06
CA GLU A 151 -0.85 18.29 19.38
C GLU A 151 -0.22 18.06 20.76
N LYS A 152 -0.66 16.98 21.42
CA LYS A 152 -0.03 16.48 22.63
C LYS A 152 1.00 15.41 22.26
N GLY A 153 2.23 15.53 22.77
CA GLY A 153 3.30 14.55 22.57
C GLY A 153 3.06 13.29 23.42
N VAL A 154 2.30 12.33 22.89
CA VAL A 154 2.05 11.05 23.57
C VAL A 154 2.84 9.95 22.88
N SER A 155 3.47 9.07 23.67
CA SER A 155 4.24 7.94 23.14
C SER A 155 3.31 6.83 22.62
N LEU A 156 3.59 6.32 21.42
CA LEU A 156 2.87 5.15 20.88
C LEU A 156 3.03 3.94 21.80
N TRP A 157 4.24 3.74 22.35
CA TRP A 157 4.54 2.65 23.27
C TRP A 157 3.62 2.63 24.48
N SER A 158 3.40 3.78 25.11
CA SER A 158 2.55 3.86 26.31
C SER A 158 1.12 3.42 26.06
N MET A 159 0.64 3.51 24.80
CA MET A 159 -0.71 3.09 24.41
C MET A 159 -0.80 1.60 24.06
N ILE A 160 0.28 1.00 23.52
CA ILE A 160 0.25 -0.37 23.00
C ILE A 160 0.94 -1.41 23.90
N LYS A 161 1.72 -0.99 24.90
CA LYS A 161 2.54 -1.90 25.74
C LYS A 161 1.76 -3.04 26.41
N ASP A 162 0.48 -2.86 26.73
CA ASP A 162 -0.34 -3.86 27.42
C ASP A 162 -1.04 -4.85 26.44
N ASN A 163 -0.76 -4.69 25.14
CA ASN A 163 -1.33 -5.49 24.06
C ASN A 163 -0.33 -6.43 23.40
N VAL A 164 0.87 -6.61 23.95
CA VAL A 164 1.91 -7.52 23.42
C VAL A 164 1.34 -8.92 23.22
N GLY A 165 1.53 -9.48 22.02
CA GLY A 165 1.03 -10.80 21.63
C GLY A 165 -0.46 -10.86 21.26
N LYS A 166 -1.21 -9.76 21.39
CA LYS A 166 -2.61 -9.66 20.97
C LYS A 166 -2.73 -9.10 19.54
N ASP A 167 -3.92 -9.25 18.97
CA ASP A 167 -4.29 -8.55 17.73
C ASP A 167 -4.53 -7.06 18.02
N LEU A 168 -3.75 -6.19 17.38
CA LEU A 168 -3.81 -4.73 17.58
C LEU A 168 -4.99 -4.08 16.86
N THR A 169 -5.72 -4.80 16.01
CA THR A 169 -6.90 -4.25 15.33
C THR A 169 -7.98 -3.77 16.31
N ARG A 170 -8.01 -4.34 17.52
CA ARG A 170 -8.94 -4.00 18.60
C ARG A 170 -8.44 -2.89 19.54
N VAL A 171 -7.22 -2.40 19.35
CA VAL A 171 -6.67 -1.32 20.18
C VAL A 171 -7.08 0.03 19.61
N CYS A 172 -7.89 0.77 20.36
CA CYS A 172 -8.27 2.14 20.04
C CYS A 172 -7.09 3.08 20.32
N LEU A 173 -6.48 3.60 19.26
CA LEU A 173 -5.46 4.63 19.37
C LEU A 173 -6.12 6.02 19.33
N PRO A 174 -5.63 7.00 20.11
CA PRO A 174 -6.05 8.38 19.97
C PRO A 174 -5.84 8.90 18.55
N VAL A 175 -6.70 9.83 18.12
CA VAL A 175 -6.70 10.43 16.77
C VAL A 175 -5.34 11.05 16.36
N TYR A 176 -4.50 11.44 17.32
CA TYR A 176 -3.16 11.98 17.05
C TYR A 176 -2.20 10.98 16.39
N PHE A 177 -2.49 9.68 16.46
CA PHE A 177 -1.78 8.61 15.74
C PHE A 177 -2.37 8.32 14.36
N ASN A 178 -3.44 9.01 13.98
CA ASN A 178 -4.03 8.90 12.66
C ASN A 178 -3.50 9.96 11.70
N GLU A 179 -3.38 9.57 10.44
CA GLU A 179 -3.21 10.48 9.32
C GLU A 179 -4.58 10.80 8.70
N PRO A 180 -4.76 11.97 8.05
CA PRO A 180 -6.07 12.47 7.61
C PRO A 180 -6.56 11.81 6.31
N ILE A 181 -6.36 10.49 6.22
CA ILE A 181 -6.89 9.63 5.16
C ILE A 181 -7.40 8.31 5.75
N SER A 182 -8.38 7.67 5.11
CA SER A 182 -8.85 6.34 5.47
C SER A 182 -8.08 5.24 4.73
N SER A 183 -8.23 3.99 5.18
CA SER A 183 -7.64 2.84 4.47
C SER A 183 -8.17 2.70 3.03
N LEU A 184 -9.37 3.22 2.73
CA LEU A 184 -9.93 3.25 1.36
C LEU A 184 -9.10 4.16 0.43
N GLN A 185 -8.72 5.34 0.94
CA GLN A 185 -7.83 6.27 0.27
C GLN A 185 -6.41 5.71 0.18
N LYS A 186 -5.95 5.00 1.21
CA LYS A 186 -4.64 4.34 1.21
C LYS A 186 -4.53 3.28 0.09
N CYS A 187 -5.62 2.58 -0.25
CA CYS A 187 -5.65 1.70 -1.42
C CYS A 187 -5.40 2.47 -2.72
N PHE A 188 -5.95 3.67 -2.86
CA PHE A 188 -5.74 4.47 -4.08
C PHE A 188 -4.31 5.01 -4.20
N GLU A 189 -3.55 5.10 -3.11
CA GLU A 189 -2.12 5.46 -3.18
C GLU A 189 -1.28 4.49 -4.02
N ASP A 190 -1.70 3.23 -4.18
CA ASP A 190 -1.04 2.28 -5.08
C ASP A 190 -1.04 2.77 -6.55
N LEU A 191 -1.96 3.67 -6.90
CA LEU A 191 -2.16 4.22 -8.24
C LEU A 191 -1.41 5.55 -8.45
N GLU A 192 -0.56 5.99 -7.50
CA GLU A 192 0.24 7.21 -7.65
C GLU A 192 1.05 7.19 -8.95
N TYR A 193 1.61 6.03 -9.30
CA TYR A 193 2.43 5.79 -10.49
C TYR A 193 1.69 4.99 -11.57
N SER A 194 0.36 5.17 -11.71
CA SER A 194 -0.49 4.48 -12.69
C SER A 194 0.00 4.57 -14.15
N TYR A 195 0.79 5.59 -14.52
CA TYR A 195 1.40 5.71 -15.85
C TYR A 195 2.25 4.50 -16.25
N LEU A 196 2.76 3.73 -15.28
CA LEU A 196 3.49 2.50 -15.53
C LEU A 196 2.58 1.44 -16.18
N LEU A 197 1.30 1.40 -15.84
CA LEU A 197 0.33 0.51 -16.49
C LEU A 197 -0.01 0.98 -17.90
N ASP A 198 -0.08 2.29 -18.15
CA ASP A 198 -0.22 2.81 -19.52
C ASP A 198 0.97 2.43 -20.40
N ARG A 199 2.18 2.54 -19.86
CA ARG A 199 3.40 2.07 -20.55
C ARG A 199 3.35 0.57 -20.79
N ALA A 200 2.92 -0.22 -19.80
CA ALA A 200 2.78 -1.66 -19.94
C ALA A 200 1.77 -2.04 -21.04
N TYR A 201 0.65 -1.31 -21.13
CA TYR A 201 -0.35 -1.48 -22.16
C TYR A 201 0.23 -1.24 -23.55
N GLU A 202 0.89 -0.10 -23.77
CA GLU A 202 1.53 0.25 -25.05
C GLU A 202 2.66 -0.71 -25.43
N CYS A 203 3.44 -1.20 -24.45
CA CYS A 203 4.46 -2.22 -24.70
C CYS A 203 3.87 -3.51 -25.28
N GLY A 204 2.75 -3.99 -24.74
CA GLY A 204 2.11 -5.19 -25.29
C GLY A 204 1.43 -4.95 -26.63
N LYS A 205 0.87 -3.77 -26.89
CA LYS A 205 0.40 -3.41 -28.24
C LYS A 205 1.52 -3.41 -29.27
N ALA A 206 2.72 -3.03 -28.86
CA ALA A 206 3.93 -3.13 -29.68
C ALA A 206 4.55 -4.54 -29.73
N GLY A 207 3.93 -5.55 -29.09
CA GLY A 207 4.42 -6.93 -29.05
C GLY A 207 5.61 -7.17 -28.10
N ASN A 208 5.92 -6.23 -27.21
CA ASN A 208 7.02 -6.34 -26.26
C ASN A 208 6.55 -6.79 -24.88
N SER A 209 6.26 -8.09 -24.76
CA SER A 209 5.74 -8.70 -23.53
C SER A 209 6.73 -8.67 -22.36
N VAL A 210 8.04 -8.69 -22.62
CA VAL A 210 9.07 -8.56 -21.56
C VAL A 210 9.02 -7.16 -20.94
N LEU A 211 8.96 -6.11 -21.77
CA LEU A 211 8.87 -4.74 -21.25
C LEU A 211 7.51 -4.47 -20.58
N ARG A 212 6.43 -5.11 -21.05
CA ARG A 212 5.12 -5.08 -20.38
C ARG A 212 5.22 -5.59 -18.94
N ILE A 213 5.71 -6.81 -18.71
CA ILE A 213 5.82 -7.35 -17.33
C ILE A 213 6.83 -6.56 -16.47
N LEU A 214 7.89 -6.00 -17.08
CA LEU A 214 8.82 -5.12 -16.35
C LEU A 214 8.13 -3.84 -15.83
N ASN A 215 7.25 -3.24 -16.63
CA ASN A 215 6.46 -2.08 -16.19
C ASN A 215 5.41 -2.47 -15.12
N VAL A 216 4.77 -3.64 -15.24
CA VAL A 216 3.88 -4.18 -14.18
C VAL A 216 4.65 -4.41 -12.88
N ALA A 217 5.86 -4.96 -12.96
CA ALA A 217 6.73 -5.17 -11.80
C ALA A 217 7.15 -3.84 -11.14
N ALA A 218 7.50 -2.83 -11.95
CA ALA A 218 7.77 -1.50 -11.44
C ALA A 218 6.54 -0.88 -10.77
N PHE A 219 5.33 -1.05 -11.34
CA PHE A 219 4.08 -0.60 -10.76
C PHE A 219 3.83 -1.24 -9.38
N ALA A 220 3.95 -2.57 -9.29
CA ALA A 220 3.76 -3.31 -8.05
C ALA A 220 4.73 -2.90 -6.94
N ILE A 221 5.98 -2.54 -7.27
CA ILE A 221 6.97 -2.02 -6.32
C ILE A 221 6.65 -0.57 -5.93
N SER A 222 6.21 0.25 -6.88
CA SER A 222 5.97 1.68 -6.66
C SER A 222 4.90 1.99 -5.61
N GLY A 223 3.94 1.06 -5.39
CA GLY A 223 2.91 1.20 -4.35
C GLY A 223 3.45 1.26 -2.92
N TYR A 224 4.68 0.77 -2.68
CA TYR A 224 5.33 0.87 -1.37
C TYR A 224 6.03 2.22 -1.15
N ALA A 225 6.34 2.99 -2.19
CA ALA A 225 7.08 4.24 -2.05
C ALA A 225 6.38 5.25 -1.14
N SER A 226 5.03 5.20 -1.10
CA SER A 226 4.22 6.07 -0.27
C SER A 226 4.28 5.76 1.23
N SER A 227 4.88 4.64 1.66
CA SER A 227 4.99 4.28 3.09
C SER A 227 6.18 4.94 3.78
N GLU A 228 7.19 5.37 3.01
CA GLU A 228 8.45 5.88 3.57
C GLU A 228 8.19 7.08 4.49
N GLY A 229 8.72 7.00 5.71
CA GLY A 229 8.58 8.05 6.72
C GLY A 229 7.17 8.27 7.30
N ARG A 230 6.19 7.43 6.97
CA ARG A 230 4.83 7.51 7.55
C ARG A 230 4.73 6.70 8.82
N HIS A 231 4.43 7.41 9.91
CA HIS A 231 4.37 6.85 11.27
C HIS A 231 2.95 6.84 11.84
N CYS A 232 1.97 7.36 11.09
CA CYS A 232 0.57 7.41 11.49
C CYS A 232 -0.22 6.34 10.73
N LYS A 233 -1.27 5.83 11.38
CA LYS A 233 -2.18 4.82 10.82
C LYS A 233 -3.33 5.52 10.06
N PRO A 234 -3.74 5.07 8.88
CA PRO A 234 -4.97 5.57 8.27
C PRO A 234 -6.19 5.29 9.15
N PHE A 235 -7.26 6.06 8.98
CA PHE A 235 -8.54 5.76 9.64
C PHE A 235 -9.07 4.41 9.18
N ASN A 236 -9.55 3.61 10.14
CA ASN A 236 -10.30 2.39 9.81
C ASN A 236 -11.68 2.83 9.29
N PRO A 237 -12.04 2.54 8.04
CA PRO A 237 -13.31 2.97 7.47
C PRO A 237 -14.50 2.38 8.23
N LEU A 238 -15.69 2.97 8.14
CA LEU A 238 -16.93 2.32 8.57
C LEU A 238 -17.32 1.18 7.62
N LEU A 239 -18.08 0.20 8.10
CA LEU A 239 -18.62 -0.84 7.22
C LEU A 239 -19.56 -0.20 6.20
N GLY A 240 -19.36 -0.47 4.91
CA GLY A 240 -20.09 0.19 3.82
C GLY A 240 -19.61 1.61 3.50
N GLU A 241 -18.57 2.12 4.17
CA GLU A 241 -17.91 3.36 3.73
C GLU A 241 -17.30 3.15 2.34
N THR A 242 -17.50 4.15 1.47
CA THR A 242 -17.00 4.17 0.10
C THR A 242 -16.05 5.33 -0.13
N TYR A 243 -15.10 5.16 -1.04
CA TYR A 243 -14.25 6.23 -1.55
C TYR A 243 -14.20 6.16 -3.07
N GLU A 244 -14.38 7.30 -3.73
CA GLU A 244 -14.25 7.44 -5.17
C GLU A 244 -13.24 8.53 -5.52
N ALA A 245 -12.52 8.32 -6.62
CA ALA A 245 -11.55 9.28 -7.12
C ALA A 245 -11.52 9.28 -8.65
N ASP A 246 -11.84 10.44 -9.23
CA ASP A 246 -11.67 10.70 -10.66
C ASP A 246 -10.44 11.59 -10.87
N PHE A 247 -9.46 11.08 -11.62
CA PHE A 247 -8.24 11.78 -12.01
C PHE A 247 -8.10 11.78 -13.54
N PRO A 248 -8.83 12.66 -14.26
CA PRO A 248 -8.75 12.77 -15.72
C PRO A 248 -7.34 13.07 -16.24
N ASP A 249 -6.54 13.81 -15.46
CA ASP A 249 -5.14 14.13 -15.75
C ASP A 249 -4.23 12.89 -15.75
N LYS A 250 -4.59 11.86 -14.96
CA LYS A 250 -3.95 10.54 -14.98
C LYS A 250 -4.69 9.55 -15.88
N GLY A 251 -5.94 9.85 -16.25
CA GLY A 251 -6.85 8.97 -16.98
C GLY A 251 -7.28 7.76 -16.16
N VAL A 252 -7.50 7.94 -14.86
CA VAL A 252 -7.94 6.86 -13.96
C VAL A 252 -9.21 7.23 -13.22
N ARG A 253 -10.10 6.26 -13.06
CA ARG A 253 -11.30 6.34 -12.21
C ARG A 253 -11.25 5.20 -11.21
N PHE A 254 -11.27 5.53 -9.93
CA PHE A 254 -11.09 4.60 -8.84
C PHE A 254 -12.30 4.59 -7.92
N PHE A 255 -12.61 3.40 -7.40
CA PHE A 255 -13.63 3.18 -6.38
C PHE A 255 -13.11 2.15 -5.36
N SER A 256 -13.42 2.36 -4.09
CA SER A 256 -13.22 1.35 -3.05
C SER A 256 -14.31 1.39 -1.99
N GLU A 257 -14.53 0.25 -1.35
CA GLU A 257 -15.54 0.05 -0.31
C GLU A 257 -14.99 -0.86 0.78
N LYS A 258 -15.36 -0.58 2.04
CA LYS A 258 -15.15 -1.54 3.13
C LYS A 258 -16.31 -2.53 3.16
N VAL A 259 -16.05 -3.73 2.63
CA VAL A 259 -17.04 -4.79 2.44
C VAL A 259 -17.16 -5.75 3.63
N SER A 260 -16.23 -5.72 4.58
CA SER A 260 -16.35 -6.46 5.84
C SER A 260 -15.62 -5.78 6.99
N HIS A 261 -16.13 -5.97 8.21
CA HIS A 261 -15.51 -5.45 9.44
C HIS A 261 -14.66 -6.50 10.17
N HIS A 262 -15.12 -7.76 10.20
CA HIS A 262 -14.49 -8.86 10.91
C HIS A 262 -14.47 -10.15 10.07
N PRO A 263 -13.37 -10.43 9.34
CA PRO A 263 -12.14 -9.62 9.24
C PRO A 263 -12.36 -8.31 8.49
N THR A 264 -11.48 -7.31 8.69
CA THR A 264 -11.58 -6.05 7.94
C THR A 264 -11.16 -6.30 6.49
N LEU A 265 -12.10 -6.11 5.55
CA LEU A 265 -11.88 -6.29 4.12
C LEU A 265 -12.23 -5.01 3.38
N ILE A 266 -11.30 -4.60 2.52
CA ILE A 266 -11.48 -3.49 1.59
C ILE A 266 -11.39 -4.05 0.18
N ALA A 267 -12.40 -3.76 -0.64
CA ALA A 267 -12.38 -4.04 -2.06
C ALA A 267 -12.10 -2.74 -2.82
N CYS A 268 -11.34 -2.83 -3.92
CA CYS A 268 -11.10 -1.70 -4.80
C CYS A 268 -11.17 -2.09 -6.27
N HIS A 269 -11.54 -1.12 -7.10
CA HIS A 269 -11.59 -1.23 -8.54
C HIS A 269 -11.12 0.10 -9.16
N CYS A 270 -10.34 0.01 -10.23
CA CYS A 270 -9.82 1.15 -10.96
C CYS A 270 -9.85 0.86 -12.45
N GLU A 271 -10.40 1.79 -13.21
CA GLU A 271 -10.32 1.78 -14.66
C GLU A 271 -9.25 2.78 -15.11
N GLY A 272 -8.38 2.35 -16.03
CA GLY A 272 -7.38 3.18 -16.67
C GLY A 272 -7.46 3.14 -18.19
N ARG A 273 -6.39 3.55 -18.89
CA ARG A 273 -6.36 3.57 -20.36
C ARG A 273 -5.96 2.21 -20.93
N GLY A 274 -6.98 1.40 -21.19
CA GLY A 274 -6.84 0.07 -21.77
C GLY A 274 -6.37 -0.99 -20.77
N TRP A 275 -6.55 -0.69 -19.49
CA TRP A 275 -6.31 -1.60 -18.39
C TRP A 275 -7.32 -1.35 -17.27
N LYS A 276 -7.58 -2.41 -16.50
CA LYS A 276 -8.37 -2.39 -15.27
C LYS A 276 -7.51 -2.96 -14.15
N PHE A 277 -7.63 -2.39 -12.96
CA PHE A 277 -6.97 -2.85 -11.75
C PHE A 277 -8.03 -3.11 -10.68
N TRP A 278 -7.96 -4.23 -9.99
CA TRP A 278 -8.82 -4.48 -8.84
C TRP A 278 -8.14 -5.40 -7.84
N GLY A 279 -8.67 -5.42 -6.64
CA GLY A 279 -8.25 -6.36 -5.63
C GLY A 279 -9.01 -6.17 -4.34
N ASP A 280 -9.01 -7.21 -3.53
CA ASP A 280 -9.38 -7.18 -2.13
C ASP A 280 -8.13 -7.20 -1.26
N SER A 281 -8.21 -6.54 -0.11
CA SER A 281 -7.13 -6.53 0.86
C SER A 281 -7.69 -6.68 2.28
N ASN A 282 -7.21 -7.71 2.94
CA ASN A 282 -7.26 -7.90 4.38
C ASN A 282 -5.86 -7.63 4.96
N LEU A 283 -5.79 -7.21 6.22
CA LEU A 283 -4.52 -6.99 6.91
C LEU A 283 -4.48 -7.79 8.21
N ARG A 284 -3.65 -8.84 8.26
CA ARG A 284 -3.39 -9.55 9.51
C ARG A 284 -2.27 -8.84 10.26
N THR A 285 -2.50 -8.56 11.54
CA THR A 285 -1.51 -7.87 12.38
C THR A 285 -0.99 -8.79 13.46
N LYS A 286 0.32 -8.73 13.73
CA LYS A 286 0.98 -9.43 14.84
C LYS A 286 1.89 -8.48 15.58
N PHE A 287 1.73 -8.40 16.90
CA PHE A 287 2.54 -7.52 17.72
C PHE A 287 3.58 -8.29 18.53
N TRP A 288 4.84 -8.10 18.18
CA TRP A 288 6.00 -8.77 18.77
C TRP A 288 6.64 -7.96 19.92
N GLY A 289 5.91 -6.99 20.48
CA GLY A 289 6.39 -6.08 21.51
C GLY A 289 7.28 -4.96 20.97
N ARG A 290 8.42 -5.29 20.34
CA ARG A 290 9.32 -4.25 19.79
C ARG A 290 8.96 -3.80 18.37
N SER A 291 8.16 -4.61 17.68
CA SER A 291 7.73 -4.38 16.31
C SER A 291 6.31 -4.89 16.07
N ILE A 292 5.65 -4.31 15.07
CA ILE A 292 4.35 -4.77 14.56
C ILE A 292 4.56 -5.30 13.16
N GLN A 293 4.16 -6.54 12.93
CA GLN A 293 4.15 -7.15 11.61
C GLN A 293 2.74 -7.04 11.02
N LEU A 294 2.69 -6.58 9.77
CA LEU A 294 1.49 -6.43 8.96
C LEU A 294 1.62 -7.36 7.75
N ASP A 295 0.79 -8.40 7.72
CA ASP A 295 0.74 -9.40 6.65
C ASP A 295 -0.50 -9.12 5.79
N PRO A 296 -0.34 -8.46 4.63
CA PRO A 296 -1.46 -8.27 3.70
C PRO A 296 -1.91 -9.63 3.14
N VAL A 297 -3.23 -9.82 3.06
CA VAL A 297 -3.86 -11.01 2.48
C VAL A 297 -4.83 -10.55 1.42
N GLY A 298 -4.68 -11.06 0.21
CA GLY A 298 -5.44 -10.63 -0.96
C GLY A 298 -4.60 -10.71 -2.23
N VAL A 299 -5.26 -10.60 -3.37
CA VAL A 299 -4.62 -10.63 -4.69
C VAL A 299 -4.98 -9.35 -5.43
N LEU A 300 -3.96 -8.63 -5.87
CA LEU A 300 -4.09 -7.51 -6.79
C LEU A 300 -4.05 -8.05 -8.20
N THR A 301 -4.96 -7.59 -9.05
CA THR A 301 -5.10 -8.02 -10.44
C THR A 301 -5.07 -6.81 -11.36
N VAL A 302 -4.31 -6.92 -12.45
CA VAL A 302 -4.38 -6.02 -13.61
C VAL A 302 -4.81 -6.83 -14.81
N GLU A 303 -5.79 -6.35 -15.55
CA GLU A 303 -6.20 -6.89 -16.86
C GLU A 303 -6.05 -5.80 -17.93
N PHE A 304 -5.42 -6.14 -19.04
CA PHE A 304 -5.31 -5.29 -20.23
C PHE A 304 -6.40 -5.63 -21.25
N ASP A 305 -6.77 -4.69 -22.14
CA ASP A 305 -7.84 -4.91 -23.14
C ASP A 305 -7.61 -6.12 -24.06
N ASP A 306 -6.36 -6.53 -24.25
CA ASP A 306 -6.01 -7.72 -25.03
C ASP A 306 -6.18 -9.03 -24.24
N GLY A 307 -6.79 -8.97 -23.04
CA GLY A 307 -7.08 -10.09 -22.16
C GLY A 307 -5.87 -10.63 -21.39
N GLU A 308 -4.72 -9.94 -21.42
CA GLU A 308 -3.59 -10.31 -20.58
C GLU A 308 -3.82 -9.89 -19.14
N ILE A 309 -3.67 -10.83 -18.22
CA ILE A 309 -3.89 -10.63 -16.79
C ILE A 309 -2.57 -10.82 -16.05
N PHE A 310 -2.28 -9.95 -15.08
CA PHE A 310 -1.23 -10.13 -14.09
C PHE A 310 -1.79 -10.06 -12.68
N GLN A 311 -1.29 -10.93 -11.82
CA GLN A 311 -1.72 -11.06 -10.43
C GLN A 311 -0.51 -11.13 -9.50
N TRP A 312 -0.63 -10.49 -8.34
CA TRP A 312 0.37 -10.56 -7.27
C TRP A 312 -0.25 -10.27 -5.90
N SER A 313 0.41 -10.73 -4.85
CA SER A 313 0.12 -10.34 -3.47
C SER A 313 1.20 -9.38 -2.94
N LYS A 314 0.80 -8.49 -2.05
CA LYS A 314 1.74 -7.60 -1.35
C LYS A 314 2.63 -8.41 -0.39
N VAL A 315 3.79 -7.85 -0.06
CA VAL A 315 4.75 -8.45 0.88
C VAL A 315 4.51 -7.96 2.31
N THR A 316 5.10 -8.65 3.28
CA THR A 316 4.99 -8.28 4.69
C THR A 316 5.63 -6.92 4.94
N THR A 317 4.96 -6.12 5.78
CA THR A 317 5.49 -4.86 6.30
C THR A 317 5.75 -5.00 7.79
N THR A 318 6.92 -4.59 8.26
CA THR A 318 7.23 -4.55 9.69
C THR A 318 7.47 -3.11 10.13
N ILE A 319 6.79 -2.70 11.19
CA ILE A 319 6.98 -1.41 11.86
C ILE A 319 7.92 -1.63 13.05
N TYR A 320 9.04 -0.92 13.07
CA TYR A 320 10.10 -1.04 14.08
C TYR A 320 10.16 0.17 15.02
N ASN A 321 11.02 0.07 16.04
CA ASN A 321 11.34 1.15 16.98
C ASN A 321 10.13 1.71 17.75
N LEU A 322 9.21 0.83 18.13
CA LEU A 322 8.02 1.24 18.89
C LEU A 322 8.34 1.75 20.30
N ILE A 323 9.45 1.28 20.90
CA ILE A 323 9.86 1.63 22.28
C ILE A 323 10.84 2.81 22.32
N LEU A 324 11.88 2.76 21.49
CA LEU A 324 12.99 3.71 21.49
C LEU A 324 13.45 3.99 20.05
N GLY A 325 13.66 5.27 19.75
CA GLY A 325 14.06 5.74 18.42
C GLY A 325 12.88 6.20 17.57
N LYS A 326 13.17 6.59 16.33
CA LYS A 326 12.14 6.97 15.36
C LYS A 326 11.48 5.73 14.81
N VAL A 327 10.15 5.68 14.86
CA VAL A 327 9.33 4.65 14.21
C VAL A 327 9.57 4.69 12.71
N TYR A 328 9.79 3.52 12.11
CA TYR A 328 9.92 3.35 10.67
C TYR A 328 9.31 2.02 10.23
N CYS A 329 8.95 1.92 8.96
CA CYS A 329 8.48 0.68 8.35
C CYS A 329 9.52 0.14 7.37
N ASP A 330 9.62 -1.18 7.29
CA ASP A 330 10.36 -1.87 6.23
C ASP A 330 9.48 -2.95 5.59
N HIS A 331 9.77 -3.26 4.34
CA HIS A 331 9.04 -4.25 3.53
C HIS A 331 9.97 -5.40 3.20
N HIS A 332 9.51 -6.63 3.44
CA HIS A 332 10.34 -7.82 3.22
C HIS A 332 9.51 -9.02 2.77
N GLY A 333 10.19 -9.95 2.09
CA GLY A 333 9.59 -11.17 1.59
C GLY A 333 9.69 -11.31 0.08
N MET A 334 8.95 -12.27 -0.46
CA MET A 334 8.91 -12.59 -1.88
C MET A 334 7.58 -12.15 -2.48
N MET A 335 7.64 -11.34 -3.53
CA MET A 335 6.51 -11.04 -4.39
C MET A 335 6.64 -11.85 -5.68
N HIS A 336 5.54 -12.49 -6.06
CA HIS A 336 5.42 -13.26 -7.28
C HIS A 336 4.35 -12.61 -8.15
N ILE A 337 4.76 -12.11 -9.31
CA ILE A 337 3.86 -11.56 -10.32
C ILE A 337 3.71 -12.63 -11.39
N GLN A 338 2.50 -13.14 -11.53
CA GLN A 338 2.16 -14.21 -12.46
C GLN A 338 1.03 -13.73 -13.36
N GLY A 339 0.96 -14.27 -14.57
CA GLY A 339 -0.11 -13.94 -15.50
C GLY A 339 -0.60 -15.14 -16.27
N ASN A 340 -1.51 -14.90 -17.20
CA ASN A 340 -2.08 -15.93 -18.08
C ASN A 340 -1.28 -16.15 -19.38
N ARG A 341 -0.09 -15.53 -19.50
CA ARG A 341 0.77 -15.61 -20.70
C ARG A 341 2.21 -16.06 -20.36
N GLN A 342 3.18 -15.57 -21.12
CA GLN A 342 4.51 -16.20 -21.30
C GLN A 342 5.53 -15.89 -20.20
N TYR A 343 5.30 -14.86 -19.40
CA TYR A 343 6.30 -14.36 -18.45
C TYR A 343 5.75 -14.28 -17.03
N SER A 344 6.65 -14.53 -16.07
CA SER A 344 6.42 -14.29 -14.65
C SER A 344 7.59 -13.51 -14.06
N CYS A 345 7.37 -12.79 -12.96
CA CYS A 345 8.40 -12.04 -12.28
C CYS A 345 8.47 -12.43 -10.80
N LYS A 346 9.69 -12.63 -10.30
CA LYS A 346 9.96 -12.89 -8.89
C LYS A 346 10.78 -11.74 -8.34
N LEU A 347 10.26 -11.07 -7.32
CA LEU A 347 10.89 -9.94 -6.65
C LEU A 347 11.13 -10.29 -5.18
N LYS A 348 12.34 -10.05 -4.70
CA LYS A 348 12.75 -10.20 -3.30
C LYS A 348 12.94 -8.83 -2.70
N PHE A 349 12.11 -8.52 -1.71
CA PHE A 349 12.28 -7.39 -0.82
C PHE A 349 13.22 -7.84 0.30
N LYS A 350 14.41 -7.24 0.34
CA LYS A 350 15.46 -7.65 1.27
C LYS A 350 15.17 -7.09 2.64
N GLU A 351 14.93 -7.97 3.60
CA GLU A 351 14.83 -7.62 5.01
C GLU A 351 16.08 -6.87 5.49
N GLN A 352 15.88 -5.73 6.15
CA GLN A 352 16.97 -4.93 6.67
C GLN A 352 17.69 -5.64 7.83
N SER A 353 18.98 -5.95 7.64
CA SER A 353 19.86 -6.32 8.74
C SER A 353 20.51 -5.09 9.38
N ILE A 354 20.81 -5.14 10.67
CA ILE A 354 21.53 -4.07 11.41
C ILE A 354 22.89 -3.73 10.75
N LEU A 355 23.49 -4.70 10.04
CA LEU A 355 24.76 -4.54 9.34
C LEU A 355 24.63 -3.95 7.93
N ASP A 356 23.42 -3.88 7.38
CA ASP A 356 23.20 -3.42 6.01
C ASP A 356 23.30 -1.90 5.90
N ARG A 357 24.32 -1.44 5.16
CA ARG A 357 24.52 0.00 4.87
C ARG A 357 23.59 0.53 3.78
N ASN A 358 22.81 -0.33 3.14
CA ASN A 358 21.97 0.04 2.01
C ASN A 358 20.57 -0.57 2.19
N PRO A 359 19.65 0.14 2.85
CA PRO A 359 18.31 -0.36 3.17
C PRO A 359 17.40 -0.39 1.93
N HIS A 360 16.20 -0.96 2.12
CA HIS A 360 15.06 -0.89 1.19
C HIS A 360 15.28 -1.58 -0.17
N GLN A 361 16.25 -2.50 -0.24
CA GLN A 361 16.65 -3.13 -1.50
C GLN A 361 15.57 -4.08 -2.03
N VAL A 362 15.30 -3.96 -3.33
CA VAL A 362 14.48 -4.90 -4.09
C VAL A 362 15.32 -5.47 -5.23
N GLN A 363 15.31 -6.79 -5.38
CA GLN A 363 16.01 -7.50 -6.46
C GLN A 363 15.13 -8.60 -7.01
N GLY A 364 15.19 -8.84 -8.30
CA GLY A 364 14.37 -9.89 -8.91
C GLY A 364 14.75 -10.15 -10.35
N PHE A 365 13.92 -10.96 -11.00
CA PHE A 365 14.11 -11.32 -12.39
C PHE A 365 12.78 -11.71 -13.03
N VAL A 366 12.73 -11.63 -14.36
CA VAL A 366 11.64 -12.11 -15.19
C VAL A 366 12.04 -13.47 -15.75
N GLU A 367 11.15 -14.45 -15.67
CA GLU A 367 11.31 -15.79 -16.24
C GLU A 367 10.29 -16.02 -17.36
N ASP A 368 10.71 -16.72 -18.42
CA ASP A 368 9.79 -17.28 -19.41
C ASP A 368 9.11 -18.57 -18.89
N VAL A 369 8.20 -19.13 -19.69
CA VAL A 369 7.52 -20.41 -19.39
C VAL A 369 8.45 -21.61 -19.20
N SER A 370 9.69 -21.53 -19.72
CA SER A 370 10.71 -22.57 -19.57
C SER A 370 11.58 -22.37 -18.33
N GLY A 371 11.36 -21.29 -17.56
CA GLY A 371 12.14 -20.92 -16.40
C GLY A 371 13.45 -20.20 -16.72
N ASN A 372 13.67 -19.77 -17.97
CA ASN A 372 14.87 -19.01 -18.32
C ASN A 372 14.71 -17.56 -17.89
N LYS A 373 15.75 -17.01 -17.26
CA LYS A 373 15.79 -15.60 -16.87
C LYS A 373 16.05 -14.72 -18.10
N VAL A 374 15.10 -13.86 -18.42
CA VAL A 374 15.17 -12.96 -19.58
C VAL A 374 15.52 -11.52 -19.21
N ALA A 375 15.25 -11.12 -17.96
CA ALA A 375 15.63 -9.82 -17.43
C ALA A 375 15.88 -9.90 -15.92
N SER A 376 16.71 -9.00 -15.40
CA SER A 376 16.94 -8.80 -13.97
C SER A 376 16.47 -7.42 -13.55
N LEU A 377 15.83 -7.31 -12.39
CA LEU A 377 15.41 -6.05 -11.77
C LEU A 377 16.21 -5.81 -10.50
N PHE A 378 16.60 -4.55 -10.25
CA PHE A 378 17.24 -4.14 -9.01
C PHE A 378 17.01 -2.66 -8.71
N GLY A 379 16.94 -2.34 -7.42
CA GLY A 379 16.73 -0.97 -6.98
C GLY A 379 16.27 -0.91 -5.53
N LYS A 380 15.46 0.09 -5.21
CA LYS A 380 14.86 0.27 -3.89
C LYS A 380 13.42 0.69 -4.00
N TRP A 381 12.58 0.21 -3.09
CA TRP A 381 11.14 0.48 -3.09
C TRP A 381 10.79 1.94 -2.74
N ASP A 382 11.74 2.71 -2.19
CA ASP A 382 11.58 4.12 -1.78
C ASP A 382 12.23 5.14 -2.75
N ASP A 383 13.08 4.68 -3.69
CA ASP A 383 13.86 5.57 -4.57
C ASP A 383 13.65 5.26 -6.06
N SER A 384 14.07 4.09 -6.54
CA SER A 384 14.06 3.81 -7.97
C SER A 384 14.21 2.33 -8.29
N MET A 385 13.68 1.92 -9.44
CA MET A 385 13.84 0.58 -10.00
C MET A 385 14.45 0.62 -11.40
N HIS A 386 15.42 -0.28 -11.60
CA HIS A 386 16.14 -0.47 -12.85
C HIS A 386 16.04 -1.91 -13.30
N TYR A 387 16.29 -2.13 -14.59
CA TYR A 387 16.44 -3.46 -15.15
C TYR A 387 17.62 -3.57 -16.10
N THR A 388 18.06 -4.81 -16.30
CA THR A 388 18.97 -5.23 -17.36
C THR A 388 18.37 -6.43 -18.08
N THR A 389 18.37 -6.39 -19.40
CA THR A 389 18.07 -7.57 -20.23
C THR A 389 19.32 -8.42 -20.31
N GLY A 390 19.18 -9.73 -20.08
CA GLY A 390 20.28 -10.67 -20.21
C GLY A 390 20.22 -11.33 -21.58
N ASP A 391 21.28 -11.16 -22.38
CA ASP A 391 21.53 -12.07 -23.50
C ASP A 391 21.85 -13.42 -22.84
N GLY A 392 21.06 -14.46 -23.13
CA GLY A 392 20.97 -15.73 -22.38
C GLY A 392 22.23 -16.61 -22.25
N THR A 393 23.43 -16.06 -22.28
CA THR A 393 24.71 -16.79 -22.20
C THR A 393 25.71 -16.05 -21.33
N GLY A 394 25.75 -16.34 -20.03
CA GLY A 394 26.83 -15.80 -19.19
C GLY A 394 26.70 -16.11 -17.71
N LYS A 395 27.34 -17.20 -17.27
CA LYS A 395 27.75 -17.36 -15.88
C LYS A 395 28.82 -16.29 -15.58
N SER A 396 28.42 -15.12 -15.09
CA SER A 396 29.32 -14.33 -14.25
C SER A 396 28.53 -13.77 -13.08
N LYS A 397 28.95 -14.17 -11.88
CA LYS A 397 28.53 -13.60 -10.60
C LYS A 397 29.30 -12.29 -10.40
N ASP A 398 29.39 -11.47 -11.45
CA ASP A 398 30.17 -10.24 -11.47
C ASP A 398 29.21 -9.07 -11.42
N ARG A 399 29.54 -8.15 -10.50
CA ARG A 399 28.83 -6.92 -10.18
C ARG A 399 28.11 -6.35 -11.41
N ILE A 400 26.78 -6.20 -11.28
CA ILE A 400 25.93 -5.40 -12.17
C ILE A 400 26.68 -4.10 -12.49
N THR A 401 27.33 -4.05 -13.64
CA THR A 401 27.99 -2.85 -14.13
C THR A 401 26.88 -1.90 -14.52
N SER A 402 26.81 -0.73 -13.86
CA SER A 402 25.80 0.31 -14.07
C SER A 402 25.68 0.83 -15.52
N SER A 403 26.49 0.35 -16.46
CA SER A 403 26.53 0.81 -17.85
C SER A 403 25.35 0.34 -18.71
N ASN A 404 24.69 -0.79 -18.37
CA ASN A 404 23.57 -1.34 -19.17
C ASN A 404 22.22 -1.27 -18.43
N ALA A 405 22.18 -0.60 -17.28
CA ALA A 405 20.98 -0.48 -16.46
C ALA A 405 20.03 0.56 -17.04
N THR A 406 18.77 0.17 -17.31
CA THR A 406 17.73 1.10 -17.75
C THR A 406 16.76 1.38 -16.60
N LEU A 407 16.41 2.66 -16.40
CA LEU A 407 15.45 3.10 -15.39
C LEU A 407 14.03 2.71 -15.80
N LEU A 408 13.28 2.05 -14.93
CA LEU A 408 11.85 1.77 -15.12
C LEU A 408 10.98 2.77 -14.36
N TRP A 409 11.34 3.04 -13.12
CA TRP A 409 10.56 3.86 -12.21
C TRP A 409 11.46 4.61 -11.24
N LYS A 410 11.03 5.80 -10.84
CA LYS A 410 11.66 6.62 -9.82
C LYS A 410 10.58 7.29 -8.97
N SER A 411 10.79 7.31 -7.66
CA SER A 411 9.89 7.96 -6.72
C SER A 411 9.84 9.47 -6.95
N ASN A 412 8.66 10.03 -6.73
CA ASN A 412 8.45 11.47 -6.78
C ASN A 412 9.21 12.14 -5.63
N LYS A 413 9.72 13.36 -5.88
CA LYS A 413 10.31 14.15 -4.81
C LYS A 413 9.24 14.49 -3.76
N PRO A 414 9.62 14.59 -2.48
CA PRO A 414 8.70 15.04 -1.44
C PRO A 414 8.07 16.39 -1.79
N PRO A 415 6.83 16.66 -1.34
CA PRO A 415 6.18 17.94 -1.58
C PRO A 415 7.00 19.09 -0.98
N PRO A 416 6.96 20.31 -1.56
CA PRO A 416 7.67 21.47 -1.01
C PRO A 416 7.28 21.79 0.44
N ASN A 417 6.00 21.54 0.78
CA ASN A 417 5.46 21.70 2.12
C ASN A 417 5.25 20.32 2.73
N LEU A 418 6.24 19.82 3.49
CA LEU A 418 6.13 18.54 4.18
C LEU A 418 4.99 18.61 5.21
N THR A 419 4.09 17.63 5.13
CA THR A 419 3.07 17.43 6.15
C THR A 419 3.70 16.71 7.35
N ARG A 420 3.13 16.88 8.55
CA ARG A 420 3.57 16.09 9.71
C ARG A 420 3.45 14.58 9.49
N TYR A 421 2.53 14.15 8.64
CA TYR A 421 2.27 12.74 8.33
C TYR A 421 3.19 12.20 7.23
N ASN A 422 4.07 13.03 6.65
CA ASN A 422 4.94 12.70 5.52
C ASN A 422 4.17 12.25 4.25
N LEU A 423 2.98 12.82 4.01
CA LEU A 423 2.20 12.54 2.79
C LEU A 423 2.94 12.94 1.51
N SER A 424 2.82 12.12 0.47
CA SER A 424 3.27 12.47 -0.89
C SER A 424 2.42 13.60 -1.49
N SER A 425 2.89 14.21 -2.58
CA SER A 425 2.10 15.22 -3.30
C SER A 425 0.76 14.64 -3.78
N PHE A 426 0.72 13.35 -4.13
CA PHE A 426 -0.51 12.66 -4.51
C PHE A 426 -1.41 12.41 -3.30
N ALA A 427 -0.86 11.87 -2.20
CA ALA A 427 -1.61 11.62 -0.97
C ALA A 427 -2.27 12.89 -0.39
N ILE A 428 -1.59 14.04 -0.52
CA ILE A 428 -2.17 15.34 -0.15
C ILE A 428 -3.50 15.59 -0.87
N THR A 429 -3.69 15.15 -2.12
CA THR A 429 -4.91 15.42 -2.91
C THR A 429 -6.09 14.51 -2.61
N LEU A 430 -5.88 13.37 -1.92
CA LEU A 430 -6.88 12.28 -1.87
C LEU A 430 -8.14 12.62 -1.08
N ASN A 431 -8.02 13.51 -0.11
CA ASN A 431 -9.11 13.97 0.74
C ASN A 431 -9.47 15.44 0.43
N GLU A 432 -9.32 15.86 -0.82
CA GLU A 432 -9.71 17.17 -1.33
C GLU A 432 -11.14 17.12 -1.89
N LEU A 433 -12.01 17.99 -1.39
CA LEU A 433 -13.32 18.23 -2.01
C LEU A 433 -13.17 19.33 -3.07
N THR A 434 -13.08 18.94 -4.34
CA THR A 434 -13.04 19.90 -5.45
C THR A 434 -14.41 20.56 -5.65
N PRO A 435 -14.47 21.81 -6.17
CA PRO A 435 -15.74 22.47 -6.45
C PRO A 435 -16.65 21.61 -7.35
N GLY A 436 -17.88 21.39 -6.91
CA GLY A 436 -18.87 20.58 -7.64
C GLY A 436 -18.77 19.07 -7.42
N LEU A 437 -17.79 18.56 -6.66
CA LEU A 437 -17.70 17.13 -6.32
C LEU A 437 -18.75 16.72 -5.29
N GLN A 438 -18.92 17.51 -4.23
CA GLN A 438 -19.84 17.21 -3.11
C GLN A 438 -21.27 16.78 -3.53
N PRO A 439 -21.96 17.43 -4.49
CA PRO A 439 -23.29 16.99 -4.91
C PRO A 439 -23.30 15.68 -5.73
N CYS A 440 -22.15 15.23 -6.23
CA CYS A 440 -22.01 13.98 -6.98
C CYS A 440 -21.66 12.78 -6.07
N LEU A 441 -21.11 13.05 -4.88
CA LEU A 441 -20.71 12.01 -3.94
C LEU A 441 -21.94 11.29 -3.38
N ILE A 442 -21.82 9.97 -3.26
CA ILE A 442 -22.78 9.16 -2.52
C ILE A 442 -22.68 9.54 -1.03
N PRO A 443 -23.80 9.81 -0.33
CA PRO A 443 -23.76 9.95 1.11
C PRO A 443 -23.24 8.64 1.73
N GLY A 444 -22.13 8.71 2.46
CA GLY A 444 -21.67 7.57 3.26
C GLY A 444 -22.75 7.16 4.26
N ILE A 445 -22.88 5.85 4.51
CA ILE A 445 -23.84 5.27 5.46
C ILE A 445 -23.54 5.78 6.88
#